data_AF-A0AA35RW65-F1
#
_entry.id   AF-A0AA35RW65-F1
#
_cell.length_a   1.000
_cell.length_b   1.000
_cell.length_c   1.000
_cell.angle_alpha   90.00
_cell.angle_beta   90.00
_cell.angle_gamma   90.00
#
_symmetry.space_group_name_H-M   'P 1'
#
loop_
_entity.id
_entity.type
_entity.pdbx_description
1 polymer ?
#
loop_
_entity_poly.entity_id
_entity_poly.type
_entity_poly.pdbx_seq_one_letter_code
_entity_poly.pdbx_strand_id
1 'polypeptide(L)'
;MTPCQKILETVMQVKADIVGVSGLITPSLEEMIYVAKEMERNNMKIPLLIGGATTSKIHTAVKIAPKYNQPTVHVLDASKSVVVVSTLLDNRLRDIFVDDIKEEYEDVRQDYNESMQEKHYISLQSARANALSLDWKDFIPAKPKKVGITVFRDYDIKSLLPYIDWKPFFDVWQLRGKYPNRGYPGIFKDKDVGFEAKKVFDEAIHVLDTICQDKPVKAHGVIGLFPAYSLGDDVVVLNDMKTERIATLYGLRQQEEKERGDYLLLPFRLCLPKSH
;
A
#
# COMPACT_ATOMS: atom_id res chain seq x y z
N MET A 1 6.78 1.16 16.03
CA MET A 1 7.46 0.24 15.09
C MET A 1 8.34 -0.68 15.91
N THR A 2 8.33 -1.99 15.66
CA THR A 2 9.11 -2.98 16.42
C THR A 2 10.38 -3.33 15.64
N PRO A 3 11.59 -3.08 16.18
CA PRO A 3 12.84 -3.42 15.50
C PRO A 3 13.04 -4.92 15.31
N CYS A 4 13.74 -5.32 14.24
CA CYS A 4 14.11 -6.72 13.95
C CYS A 4 14.78 -7.41 15.14
N GLN A 5 15.76 -6.76 15.77
CA GLN A 5 16.45 -7.30 16.95
C GLN A 5 15.48 -7.69 18.07
N LYS A 6 14.51 -6.82 18.38
CA LYS A 6 13.52 -7.09 19.42
C LYS A 6 12.63 -8.28 19.05
N ILE A 7 12.28 -8.45 17.78
CA ILE A 7 11.52 -9.61 17.30
C ILE A 7 12.32 -10.89 17.58
N LEU A 8 13.56 -10.95 17.11
CA LEU A 8 14.45 -12.11 17.26
C LEU A 8 14.70 -12.46 18.73
N GLU A 9 15.02 -11.46 19.56
CA GLU A 9 15.21 -11.63 21.00
C GLU A 9 13.94 -12.18 21.67
N THR A 10 12.78 -11.63 21.33
CA THR A 10 11.51 -12.07 21.90
C THR A 10 11.21 -13.51 21.51
N VAL A 11 11.42 -13.88 20.24
CA VAL A 11 11.24 -15.27 19.77
C VAL A 11 12.08 -16.24 20.61
N MET A 12 13.35 -15.91 20.86
CA MET A 12 14.23 -16.75 21.68
C MET A 12 13.80 -16.81 23.15
N GLN A 13 13.39 -15.68 23.72
CA GLN A 13 12.95 -15.58 25.12
C GLN A 13 11.69 -16.39 25.40
N VAL A 14 10.69 -16.27 24.53
CA VAL A 14 9.39 -16.94 24.70
C VAL A 14 9.36 -18.32 24.06
N LYS A 15 10.43 -18.71 23.34
CA LYS A 15 10.52 -19.94 22.56
C LYS A 15 9.35 -20.09 21.58
N ALA A 16 9.06 -19.03 20.83
CA ALA A 16 7.95 -19.05 19.89
C ALA A 16 8.19 -20.09 18.77
N ASP A 17 7.14 -20.81 18.40
CA ASP A 17 7.19 -21.84 17.36
C ASP A 17 7.12 -21.26 15.94
N ILE A 18 6.57 -20.05 15.78
CA ILE A 18 6.40 -19.33 14.51
C ILE A 18 6.55 -17.83 14.76
N VAL A 19 7.11 -17.12 13.79
CA VAL A 19 7.15 -15.65 13.78
C VAL A 19 6.33 -15.10 12.62
N GLY A 20 5.52 -14.08 12.89
CA GLY A 20 4.75 -13.36 11.87
C GLY A 20 5.17 -11.91 11.79
N VAL A 21 5.36 -11.39 10.57
CA VAL A 21 5.65 -9.98 10.31
C VAL A 21 4.58 -9.35 9.42
N SER A 22 4.20 -8.12 9.75
CA SER A 22 3.15 -7.37 9.05
C SER A 22 3.67 -6.06 8.46
N GLY A 23 3.26 -5.75 7.24
CA GLY A 23 3.69 -4.56 6.50
C GLY A 23 2.51 -3.82 5.86
N LEU A 24 2.53 -2.48 5.96
CA LEU A 24 1.47 -1.62 5.42
C LEU A 24 1.94 -0.81 4.20
N ILE A 25 3.22 -0.46 4.14
CA ILE A 25 3.80 0.40 3.10
C ILE A 25 4.97 -0.30 2.41
N THR A 26 5.35 0.16 1.21
CA THR A 26 6.41 -0.47 0.41
C THR A 26 7.74 -0.60 1.18
N PRO A 27 8.21 0.41 1.96
CA PRO A 27 9.40 0.25 2.79
C PRO A 27 9.33 -0.91 3.80
N SER A 28 8.13 -1.31 4.24
CA SER A 28 7.98 -2.47 5.13
C SER A 28 8.45 -3.77 4.49
N LEU A 29 8.44 -3.88 3.15
CA LEU A 29 8.92 -5.07 2.45
C LEU A 29 10.44 -5.25 2.59
N GLU A 30 11.20 -4.14 2.56
CA GLU A 30 12.65 -4.19 2.78
C GLU A 30 12.98 -4.65 4.21
N GLU A 31 12.22 -4.18 5.19
CA GLU A 31 12.33 -4.65 6.58
C GLU A 31 12.03 -6.15 6.72
N MET A 32 11.05 -6.68 5.98
CA MET A 32 10.76 -8.12 5.99
C MET A 32 11.90 -8.95 5.39
N ILE A 33 12.51 -8.47 4.30
CA ILE A 33 13.72 -9.08 3.73
C ILE A 33 14.86 -9.06 4.75
N TYR A 34 15.01 -7.95 5.48
CA TYR A 34 16.01 -7.82 6.53
C TYR A 34 15.75 -8.81 7.69
N VAL A 35 14.51 -8.94 8.14
CA VAL A 35 14.12 -9.95 9.15
C VAL A 35 14.47 -11.36 8.69
N ALA A 36 14.12 -11.74 7.46
CA ALA A 36 14.44 -13.07 6.92
C ALA A 36 15.96 -13.34 6.91
N LYS A 37 16.77 -12.36 6.48
CA LYS A 37 18.24 -12.46 6.50
C LYS A 37 18.77 -12.62 7.92
N GLU A 38 18.28 -11.85 8.87
CA GLU A 38 18.75 -11.92 10.26
C GLU A 38 18.32 -13.21 10.94
N MET A 39 17.13 -13.74 10.64
CA MET A 39 16.71 -15.07 11.08
C MET A 39 17.65 -16.17 10.57
N GLU A 40 18.06 -16.09 9.29
CA GLU A 40 19.05 -17.01 8.71
C GLU A 40 20.41 -16.88 9.41
N ARG A 41 20.92 -15.64 9.59
CA ARG A 41 22.20 -15.38 10.26
C ARG A 41 22.23 -15.90 11.70
N ASN A 42 21.09 -15.86 12.38
CA ASN A 42 20.94 -16.38 13.74
C ASN A 42 20.55 -17.88 13.77
N ASN A 43 20.62 -18.58 12.63
CA ASN A 43 20.34 -20.02 12.49
C ASN A 43 18.96 -20.44 13.03
N MET A 44 17.97 -19.54 12.99
CA MET A 44 16.63 -19.84 13.48
C MET A 44 16.00 -20.96 12.66
N LYS A 45 15.21 -21.82 13.31
CA LYS A 45 14.59 -23.02 12.69
C LYS A 45 13.07 -22.95 12.56
N ILE A 46 12.47 -21.84 12.96
CA ILE A 46 11.02 -21.68 13.00
C ILE A 46 10.48 -21.07 11.70
N PRO A 47 9.24 -21.36 11.30
CA PRO A 47 8.61 -20.72 10.15
C PRO A 47 8.47 -19.19 10.29
N LEU A 48 8.58 -18.49 9.17
CA LEU A 48 8.34 -17.05 9.01
C LEU A 48 7.06 -16.82 8.20
N LEU A 49 6.07 -16.14 8.80
CA LEU A 49 4.84 -15.73 8.12
C LEU A 49 4.92 -14.28 7.68
N ILE A 50 4.61 -14.04 6.41
CA ILE A 50 4.59 -12.71 5.79
C ILE A 50 3.13 -12.31 5.52
N GLY A 51 2.70 -11.16 6.04
CA GLY A 51 1.35 -10.64 5.79
C GLY A 51 1.26 -9.12 5.82
N GLY A 52 0.08 -8.59 5.52
CA GLY A 52 -0.20 -7.16 5.50
C GLY A 52 -0.40 -6.60 4.08
N ALA A 53 -0.86 -5.35 4.01
CA ALA A 53 -1.42 -4.74 2.81
C ALA A 53 -0.46 -4.69 1.61
N THR A 54 0.84 -4.48 1.84
CA THR A 54 1.84 -4.39 0.76
C THR A 54 2.48 -5.72 0.39
N THR A 55 2.16 -6.79 1.14
CA THR A 55 2.74 -8.11 0.90
C THR A 55 2.00 -8.84 -0.22
N SER A 56 2.74 -9.64 -0.97
CA SER A 56 2.18 -10.51 -2.00
C SER A 56 2.92 -11.84 -2.04
N LYS A 57 2.26 -12.86 -2.58
CA LYS A 57 2.88 -14.18 -2.83
C LYS A 57 4.11 -14.02 -3.71
N ILE A 58 4.00 -13.26 -4.81
CA ILE A 58 5.09 -12.98 -5.74
C ILE A 58 6.28 -12.34 -5.02
N HIS A 59 6.06 -11.27 -4.26
CA HIS A 59 7.17 -10.60 -3.57
C HIS A 59 7.83 -11.52 -2.53
N THR A 60 7.03 -12.30 -1.81
CA THR A 60 7.52 -13.26 -0.82
C THR A 60 8.38 -14.34 -1.48
N ALA A 61 7.89 -14.97 -2.55
CA ALA A 61 8.58 -16.03 -3.28
C ALA A 61 9.89 -15.55 -3.93
N VAL A 62 9.90 -14.35 -4.50
CA VAL A 62 11.02 -13.80 -5.28
C VAL A 62 12.07 -13.10 -4.41
N LYS A 63 11.66 -12.39 -3.35
CA LYS A 63 12.56 -11.50 -2.59
C LYS A 63 12.83 -11.92 -1.15
N ILE A 64 11.85 -12.53 -0.47
CA ILE A 64 11.95 -12.83 0.97
C ILE A 64 12.37 -14.29 1.20
N ALA A 65 11.62 -15.26 0.68
CA ALA A 65 11.86 -16.69 0.88
C ALA A 65 13.29 -17.12 0.51
N PRO A 66 13.95 -16.61 -0.55
CA PRO A 66 15.34 -16.97 -0.87
C PRO A 66 16.37 -16.47 0.15
N LYS A 67 15.96 -15.71 1.17
CA LYS A 67 16.85 -15.17 2.22
C LYS A 67 16.79 -15.96 3.52
N TYR A 68 15.93 -16.97 3.61
CA TYR A 68 15.77 -17.80 4.80
C TYR A 68 15.50 -19.25 4.42
N ASN A 69 16.30 -20.19 4.94
CA ASN A 69 16.26 -21.59 4.55
C ASN A 69 15.11 -22.38 5.20
N GLN A 70 14.40 -21.79 6.15
CA GLN A 70 13.22 -22.40 6.78
C GLN A 70 11.94 -21.88 6.11
N PRO A 71 10.78 -22.52 6.37
CA PRO A 71 9.54 -22.18 5.70
C PRO A 71 9.21 -20.69 5.84
N THR A 72 9.11 -20.00 4.72
CA THR A 72 8.66 -18.61 4.65
C THR A 72 7.36 -18.59 3.86
N VAL A 73 6.25 -18.22 4.49
CA VAL A 73 4.91 -18.37 3.89
C VAL A 73 4.17 -17.04 3.87
N HIS A 74 3.74 -16.62 2.69
CA HIS A 74 2.80 -15.51 2.52
C HIS A 74 1.39 -15.93 2.94
N VAL A 75 0.77 -15.13 3.79
CA VAL A 75 -0.59 -15.34 4.26
C VAL A 75 -1.46 -14.14 3.92
N LEU A 76 -2.57 -14.41 3.23
CA LEU A 76 -3.45 -13.36 2.70
C LEU A 76 -4.23 -12.62 3.79
N ASP A 77 -4.75 -13.35 4.78
CA ASP A 77 -5.62 -12.81 5.82
C ASP A 77 -5.56 -13.65 7.11
N ALA A 78 -6.20 -13.13 8.15
CA ALA A 78 -6.22 -13.77 9.47
C ALA A 78 -6.97 -15.10 9.52
N SER A 79 -7.92 -15.37 8.61
CA SER A 79 -8.63 -16.65 8.56
C SER A 79 -7.73 -17.75 8.02
N LYS A 80 -6.94 -17.44 6.99
CA LYS A 80 -6.00 -18.38 6.38
C LYS A 80 -4.77 -18.61 7.24
N SER A 81 -4.37 -17.65 8.09
CA SER A 81 -3.23 -17.83 8.98
C SER A 81 -3.44 -18.99 9.96
N VAL A 82 -4.67 -19.21 10.44
CA VAL A 82 -4.98 -20.31 11.37
C VAL A 82 -4.69 -21.65 10.73
N VAL A 83 -5.14 -21.86 9.48
CA VAL A 83 -4.91 -23.11 8.75
C VAL A 83 -3.42 -23.31 8.48
N VAL A 84 -2.72 -22.27 8.01
CA VAL A 84 -1.28 -22.33 7.74
C VAL A 84 -0.48 -22.67 9.01
N VAL A 85 -0.76 -22.00 10.12
CA VAL A 85 -0.11 -22.27 11.41
C VAL A 85 -0.40 -23.70 11.89
N SER A 86 -1.66 -24.14 11.82
CA SER A 86 -2.03 -25.50 12.23
C SER A 86 -1.28 -26.56 11.42
N THR A 87 -1.16 -26.38 10.11
CA THR A 87 -0.43 -27.31 9.23
C THR A 87 1.07 -27.29 9.50
N LEU A 88 1.66 -26.12 9.73
CA LEU A 88 3.09 -25.98 10.02
C LEU A 88 3.52 -26.60 11.36
N LEU A 89 2.60 -26.72 12.31
CA LEU A 89 2.83 -27.34 13.62
C LEU A 89 2.47 -28.84 13.64
N ASP A 90 1.85 -29.37 12.59
CA ASP A 90 1.50 -30.80 12.49
C ASP A 90 2.68 -31.60 11.91
N ASN A 91 3.24 -32.52 12.70
CA ASN A 91 4.40 -33.33 12.31
C ASN A 91 4.20 -34.20 11.05
N ARG A 92 2.96 -34.52 10.67
CA ARG A 92 2.66 -35.34 9.49
C ARG A 92 2.45 -34.49 8.24
N LEU A 93 1.84 -33.33 8.41
CA LEU A 93 1.45 -32.46 7.30
C LEU A 93 2.49 -31.39 6.99
N ARG A 94 3.34 -31.03 7.96
CA ARG A 94 4.33 -29.96 7.84
C ARG A 94 5.24 -30.17 6.63
N ASP A 95 5.88 -31.31 6.51
CA ASP A 95 6.90 -31.51 5.47
C ASP A 95 6.27 -31.53 4.07
N ILE A 96 5.09 -32.16 3.94
CA ILE A 96 4.28 -32.13 2.71
C ILE A 96 3.94 -30.68 2.33
N PHE A 97 3.39 -29.92 3.27
CA PHE A 97 3.01 -28.53 3.04
C PHE A 97 4.20 -27.63 2.70
N VAL A 98 5.34 -27.85 3.35
CA VAL A 98 6.57 -27.09 3.08
C VAL A 98 7.10 -27.38 1.68
N ASP A 99 7.05 -28.62 1.23
CA ASP A 99 7.48 -28.99 -0.12
C ASP A 99 6.51 -28.46 -1.19
N ASP A 100 5.20 -28.53 -0.96
CA ASP A 100 4.19 -27.91 -1.83
C ASP A 100 4.42 -26.39 -2.00
N ILE A 101 4.71 -25.69 -0.89
CA ILE A 101 4.99 -24.24 -0.92
C ILE A 101 6.30 -23.93 -1.65
N LYS A 102 7.33 -24.78 -1.52
CA LYS A 102 8.60 -24.58 -2.24
C LYS A 102 8.40 -24.72 -3.74
N GLU A 103 7.65 -25.73 -4.18
CA GLU A 103 7.30 -25.95 -5.58
C GLU A 103 6.51 -24.75 -6.12
N GLU A 104 5.44 -24.35 -5.42
CA GLU A 104 4.65 -23.17 -5.80
C GLU A 104 5.51 -21.90 -5.91
N TYR A 105 6.45 -21.70 -4.99
CA TYR A 105 7.31 -20.52 -5.02
C TYR A 105 8.38 -20.58 -6.10
N GLU A 106 8.78 -21.76 -6.53
CA GLU A 106 9.67 -21.91 -7.68
C GLU A 106 8.94 -21.58 -8.98
N ASP A 107 7.73 -22.08 -9.16
CA ASP A 107 6.88 -21.74 -10.31
C ASP A 107 6.65 -20.22 -10.39
N VAL A 108 6.25 -19.60 -9.27
CA VAL A 108 6.06 -18.15 -9.19
C VAL A 108 7.35 -17.37 -9.50
N ARG A 109 8.52 -17.89 -9.11
CA ARG A 109 9.81 -17.28 -9.44
C ARG A 109 10.11 -17.40 -10.92
N GLN A 110 9.85 -18.55 -11.52
CA GLN A 110 10.05 -18.79 -12.95
C GLN A 110 9.16 -17.85 -13.77
N ASP A 111 7.85 -17.85 -13.51
CA ASP A 111 6.88 -16.97 -14.17
C ASP A 111 7.26 -15.49 -14.05
N TYR A 112 7.70 -15.07 -12.85
CA TYR A 112 8.16 -13.70 -12.63
C TYR A 112 9.37 -13.38 -13.50
N ASN A 113 10.37 -14.27 -13.57
CA ASN A 113 11.57 -14.04 -14.36
C ASN A 113 11.27 -14.02 -15.87
N GLU A 114 10.40 -14.90 -16.36
CA GLU A 114 9.94 -14.91 -17.75
C GLU A 114 9.21 -13.60 -18.09
N SER A 115 8.26 -13.17 -17.24
CA SER A 115 7.56 -11.90 -17.44
C SER A 115 8.48 -10.67 -17.40
N MET A 116 9.61 -10.74 -16.68
CA MET A 116 10.60 -9.66 -16.68
C MET A 116 11.42 -9.61 -17.98
N GLN A 117 11.62 -10.75 -18.65
CA GLN A 117 12.31 -10.80 -19.94
C GLN A 117 11.45 -10.25 -21.09
N GLU A 118 10.13 -10.42 -20.99
CA GLU A 118 9.17 -9.86 -21.96
C GLU A 118 9.01 -8.33 -21.87
N LYS A 119 9.39 -7.73 -20.73
CA LYS A 119 9.31 -6.28 -20.55
C LYS A 119 10.43 -5.56 -21.26
N HIS A 120 10.08 -4.94 -22.39
CA HIS A 120 10.96 -4.02 -23.09
C HIS A 120 10.86 -2.62 -22.49
N TYR A 121 12.00 -2.03 -22.13
CA TYR A 121 12.08 -0.67 -21.63
C TYR A 121 12.78 0.22 -22.65
N ILE A 122 12.22 1.39 -22.89
CA ILE A 122 12.85 2.42 -23.72
C ILE A 122 13.76 3.33 -22.88
N SER A 123 14.68 4.00 -23.56
CA SER A 123 15.52 5.01 -22.91
C SER A 123 14.66 6.15 -22.36
N LEU A 124 15.10 6.73 -21.25
CA LEU A 124 14.42 7.88 -20.63
C LEU A 124 14.30 9.06 -21.62
N GLN A 125 15.30 9.24 -22.49
CA GLN A 125 15.26 10.27 -23.53
C GLN A 125 14.14 10.00 -24.55
N SER A 126 13.97 8.76 -24.99
CA SER A 126 12.88 8.36 -25.89
C SER A 126 11.51 8.55 -25.22
N ALA A 127 11.39 8.16 -23.95
CA ALA A 127 10.15 8.35 -23.19
C ALA A 127 9.80 9.85 -23.01
N ARG A 128 10.80 10.71 -22.85
CA ARG A 128 10.62 12.17 -22.77
C ARG A 128 10.23 12.78 -24.11
N ALA A 129 10.78 12.28 -25.21
CA ALA A 129 10.42 12.72 -26.56
C ALA A 129 8.97 12.35 -26.92
N ASN A 130 8.51 11.19 -26.46
CA ASN A 130 7.14 10.68 -26.66
C ASN A 130 6.21 10.97 -25.46
N ALA A 131 6.44 12.08 -24.76
CA ALA A 131 5.63 12.47 -23.61
C ALA A 131 4.31 13.12 -24.06
N LEU A 132 3.23 12.91 -23.28
CA LEU A 132 1.87 13.46 -23.52
C LEU A 132 1.86 14.95 -23.86
N SER A 133 1.64 15.31 -25.13
CA SER A 133 1.62 16.71 -25.55
C SER A 133 0.25 17.34 -25.27
N LEU A 134 0.22 18.38 -24.44
CA LEU A 134 -0.98 19.18 -24.17
C LEU A 134 -0.82 20.57 -24.79
N ASP A 135 -1.87 21.08 -25.43
CA ASP A 135 -1.89 22.45 -25.93
C ASP A 135 -2.29 23.41 -24.79
N TRP A 136 -1.40 24.35 -24.47
CA TRP A 136 -1.56 25.30 -23.38
C TRP A 136 -1.92 26.71 -23.86
N LYS A 137 -1.98 26.96 -25.18
CA LYS A 137 -2.08 28.31 -25.75
C LYS A 137 -3.23 29.14 -25.18
N ASP A 138 -4.40 28.52 -25.00
CA ASP A 138 -5.61 29.20 -24.51
C ASP A 138 -6.00 28.76 -23.10
N PHE A 139 -5.12 28.03 -22.40
CA PHE A 139 -5.41 27.55 -21.05
C PHE A 139 -5.00 28.58 -20.00
N ILE A 140 -6.00 29.11 -19.28
CA ILE A 140 -5.77 29.99 -18.13
C ILE A 140 -6.03 29.19 -16.85
N PRO A 141 -5.00 28.95 -16.01
CA PRO A 141 -5.17 28.17 -14.79
C PRO A 141 -6.01 28.96 -13.78
N ALA A 142 -6.95 28.27 -13.13
CA ALA A 142 -7.75 28.87 -12.07
C ALA A 142 -6.85 29.31 -10.92
N LYS A 143 -6.92 30.60 -10.55
CA LYS A 143 -6.15 31.13 -9.41
C LYS A 143 -6.79 30.69 -8.10
N PRO A 144 -6.05 30.04 -7.18
CA PRO A 144 -6.55 29.74 -5.85
C PRO A 144 -7.02 31.00 -5.11
N LYS A 145 -8.13 30.89 -4.37
CA LYS A 145 -8.63 31.98 -3.52
C LYS A 145 -7.64 32.36 -2.41
N LYS A 146 -6.91 31.38 -1.89
CA LYS A 146 -5.90 31.54 -0.85
C LYS A 146 -4.66 30.70 -1.21
N VAL A 147 -3.57 31.39 -1.50
CA VAL A 147 -2.25 30.80 -1.70
C VAL A 147 -1.56 30.66 -0.34
N GLY A 148 -0.58 29.76 -0.24
CA GLY A 148 0.17 29.47 0.96
C GLY A 148 -0.44 28.35 1.80
N ILE A 149 0.01 28.25 3.05
CA ILE A 149 -0.39 27.18 3.98
C ILE A 149 -1.64 27.58 4.75
N THR A 150 -2.61 26.67 4.79
CA THR A 150 -3.79 26.76 5.67
C THR A 150 -3.80 25.55 6.60
N VAL A 151 -3.75 25.83 7.90
CA VAL A 151 -3.75 24.81 8.96
C VAL A 151 -5.14 24.70 9.55
N PHE A 152 -5.64 23.48 9.64
CA PHE A 152 -6.87 23.11 10.32
C PHE A 152 -6.49 22.39 11.62
N ARG A 153 -6.82 22.99 12.76
CA ARG A 153 -6.62 22.37 14.07
C ARG A 153 -7.96 22.08 14.71
N ASP A 154 -8.09 20.89 15.29
CA ASP A 154 -9.31 20.48 15.99
C ASP A 154 -10.55 20.62 15.09
N TYR A 155 -10.42 20.11 13.86
CA TYR A 155 -11.48 20.17 12.85
C TYR A 155 -12.68 19.35 13.32
N ASP A 156 -13.88 19.85 13.04
CA ASP A 156 -15.10 19.19 13.50
C ASP A 156 -15.26 17.81 12.83
N ILE A 157 -15.07 16.74 13.61
CA ILE A 157 -15.20 15.36 13.15
C ILE A 157 -16.60 15.09 12.60
N LYS A 158 -17.63 15.73 13.16
CA LYS A 158 -19.02 15.56 12.70
C LYS A 158 -19.17 15.99 11.23
N SER A 159 -18.44 17.01 10.81
CA SER A 159 -18.43 17.48 9.42
C SER A 159 -17.76 16.50 8.44
N LEU A 160 -16.93 15.58 8.94
CA LEU A 160 -16.24 14.57 8.14
C LEU A 160 -17.08 13.32 7.90
N LEU A 161 -18.07 13.03 8.75
CA LEU A 161 -18.87 11.80 8.69
C LEU A 161 -19.55 11.56 7.32
N PRO A 162 -20.12 12.57 6.63
CA PRO A 162 -20.72 12.38 5.32
C PRO A 162 -19.72 11.98 4.22
N TYR A 163 -18.42 12.15 4.46
CA TYR A 163 -17.34 11.84 3.53
C TYR A 163 -16.70 10.47 3.78
N ILE A 164 -17.18 9.71 4.77
CA ILE A 164 -16.69 8.35 5.03
C ILE A 164 -17.15 7.43 3.90
N ASP A 165 -16.17 6.84 3.19
CA ASP A 165 -16.42 5.65 2.40
C ASP A 165 -16.45 4.42 3.33
N TRP A 166 -17.63 3.83 3.47
CA TRP A 166 -17.85 2.68 4.34
C TRP A 166 -17.43 1.35 3.69
N LYS A 167 -17.16 1.30 2.39
CA LYS A 167 -16.75 0.05 1.73
C LYS A 167 -15.42 -0.48 2.32
N PRO A 168 -14.34 0.31 2.44
CA PRO A 168 -13.12 -0.13 3.12
C PRO A 168 -13.34 -0.60 4.57
N PHE A 169 -14.29 0.01 5.30
CA PHE A 169 -14.64 -0.42 6.64
C PHE A 169 -15.19 -1.87 6.64
N PHE A 170 -16.14 -2.19 5.77
CA PHE A 170 -16.64 -3.57 5.65
C PHE A 170 -15.60 -4.55 5.12
N ASP A 171 -14.71 -4.10 4.23
CA ASP A 171 -13.59 -4.90 3.72
C ASP A 171 -12.64 -5.31 4.87
N VAL A 172 -12.38 -4.42 5.85
CA VAL A 172 -11.60 -4.71 7.05
C VAL A 172 -12.27 -5.75 7.94
N TRP A 173 -13.60 -5.65 8.11
CA TRP A 173 -14.40 -6.63 8.86
C TRP A 173 -14.59 -7.96 8.12
N GLN A 174 -14.01 -8.13 6.92
CA GLN A 174 -14.19 -9.31 6.06
C GLN A 174 -15.67 -9.60 5.73
N LEU A 175 -16.53 -8.59 5.82
CA LEU A 175 -17.94 -8.68 5.45
C LEU A 175 -18.05 -8.43 3.95
N ARG A 176 -17.63 -9.43 3.17
CA ARG A 176 -17.81 -9.44 1.73
C ARG A 176 -19.10 -10.17 1.44
N GLY A 177 -20.09 -9.47 0.88
CA GLY A 177 -21.28 -10.14 0.36
C GLY A 177 -20.88 -11.19 -0.68
N LYS A 178 -21.76 -12.15 -0.96
CA LYS A 178 -21.53 -13.23 -1.94
C LYS A 178 -21.18 -12.75 -3.35
N TYR A 179 -21.35 -11.44 -3.61
CA TYR A 179 -20.94 -10.75 -4.82
C TYR A 179 -20.05 -9.54 -4.47
N PRO A 180 -18.82 -9.45 -5.00
CA PRO A 180 -17.85 -8.38 -4.68
C PRO A 180 -18.29 -6.97 -5.09
N ASN A 181 -19.42 -6.83 -5.79
CA ASN A 181 -19.91 -5.58 -6.38
C ASN A 181 -21.07 -4.92 -5.62
N ARG A 182 -21.43 -5.38 -4.41
CA ARG A 182 -22.42 -4.68 -3.57
C ARG A 182 -21.72 -3.63 -2.71
N GLY A 183 -21.41 -2.48 -3.32
CA GLY A 183 -20.96 -1.30 -2.57
C GLY A 183 -21.98 -0.89 -1.50
N TYR A 184 -21.53 -0.19 -0.46
CA TYR A 184 -22.42 0.43 0.51
C TYR A 184 -23.43 1.35 -0.20
N PRO A 185 -24.72 1.38 0.19
CA PRO A 185 -25.37 0.64 1.29
C PRO A 185 -25.96 -0.73 0.90
N GLY A 186 -25.65 -1.24 -0.30
CA GLY A 186 -26.21 -2.50 -0.83
C GLY A 186 -25.89 -3.73 0.02
N ILE A 187 -24.79 -3.72 0.78
CA ILE A 187 -24.37 -4.80 1.67
C ILE A 187 -25.39 -5.13 2.77
N PHE A 188 -26.17 -4.17 3.25
CA PHE A 188 -27.17 -4.41 4.30
C PHE A 188 -28.34 -5.28 3.86
N LYS A 189 -28.57 -5.40 2.55
CA LYS A 189 -29.60 -6.26 1.96
C LYS A 189 -29.05 -7.63 1.54
N ASP A 190 -27.80 -7.91 1.87
CA ASP A 190 -27.21 -9.21 1.58
C ASP A 190 -27.82 -10.30 2.47
N LYS A 191 -28.09 -11.46 1.89
CA LYS A 191 -28.77 -12.57 2.60
C LYS A 191 -27.84 -13.26 3.59
N ASP A 192 -26.55 -13.28 3.29
CA ASP A 192 -25.58 -14.05 4.08
C ASP A 192 -24.93 -13.15 5.13
N VAL A 193 -24.55 -11.91 4.76
CA VAL A 193 -23.79 -11.01 5.64
C VAL A 193 -24.53 -9.73 6.04
N GLY A 194 -25.74 -9.47 5.53
CA GLY A 194 -26.41 -8.18 5.68
C GLY A 194 -26.78 -7.83 7.12
N PHE A 195 -27.17 -8.84 7.91
CA PHE A 195 -27.47 -8.65 9.34
C PHE A 195 -26.23 -8.22 10.13
N GLU A 196 -25.13 -8.95 9.99
CA GLU A 196 -23.87 -8.62 10.66
C GLU A 196 -23.30 -7.27 10.16
N ALA A 197 -23.38 -7.00 8.86
CA ALA A 197 -22.97 -5.72 8.29
C ALA A 197 -23.74 -4.54 8.89
N LYS A 198 -25.06 -4.68 9.07
CA LYS A 198 -25.86 -3.65 9.72
C LYS A 198 -25.47 -3.49 11.19
N LYS A 199 -25.28 -4.59 11.90
CA LYS A 199 -24.88 -4.57 13.32
C LYS A 199 -23.55 -3.83 13.54
N VAL A 200 -22.49 -4.21 12.80
CA VAL A 200 -21.18 -3.54 12.96
C VAL A 200 -21.21 -2.08 12.52
N PHE A 201 -22.08 -1.73 11.57
CA PHE A 201 -22.31 -0.34 11.17
C PHE A 201 -22.98 0.45 12.29
N ASP A 202 -24.08 -0.06 12.85
CA ASP A 202 -24.81 0.59 13.95
C ASP A 202 -23.87 0.79 15.16
N GLU A 203 -23.04 -0.21 15.49
CA GLU A 203 -21.99 -0.11 16.51
C GLU A 203 -20.94 0.96 16.17
N ALA A 204 -20.47 1.03 14.92
CA ALA A 204 -19.52 2.06 14.49
C ALA A 204 -20.11 3.47 14.57
N ILE A 205 -21.39 3.64 14.24
CA ILE A 205 -22.09 4.91 14.40
C ILE A 205 -22.15 5.32 15.88
N HIS A 206 -22.45 4.39 16.80
CA HIS A 206 -22.43 4.67 18.23
C HIS A 206 -21.04 5.12 18.74
N VAL A 207 -19.97 4.49 18.23
CA VAL A 207 -18.60 4.91 18.54
C VAL A 207 -18.31 6.30 17.98
N LEU A 208 -18.73 6.59 16.74
CA LEU A 208 -18.56 7.91 16.13
C LEU A 208 -19.33 9.01 16.87
N ASP A 209 -20.53 8.70 17.36
CA ASP A 209 -21.32 9.62 18.20
C ASP A 209 -20.57 9.93 19.50
N THR A 210 -20.00 8.90 20.14
CA THR A 210 -19.17 9.06 21.34
C THR A 210 -17.95 9.93 21.04
N ILE A 211 -17.26 9.68 19.92
CA ILE A 211 -16.12 10.48 19.48
C ILE A 211 -16.53 11.96 19.27
N CYS A 212 -17.71 12.22 18.71
CA CYS A 212 -18.20 13.57 18.47
C CYS A 212 -18.62 14.29 19.77
N GLN A 213 -19.18 13.56 20.74
CA GLN A 213 -19.66 14.11 22.01
C GLN A 213 -18.51 14.36 22.99
N ASP A 214 -17.70 13.34 23.24
CA ASP A 214 -16.66 13.36 24.28
C ASP A 214 -15.34 13.95 23.77
N LYS A 215 -15.20 14.07 22.43
CA LYS A 215 -14.02 14.59 21.74
C LYS A 215 -12.68 13.96 22.22
N PRO A 216 -12.60 12.62 22.36
CA PRO A 216 -11.35 11.94 22.73
C PRO A 216 -10.29 12.01 21.61
N VAL A 217 -10.74 12.28 20.38
CA VAL A 217 -9.90 12.38 19.18
C VAL A 217 -10.03 13.78 18.59
N LYS A 218 -8.92 14.34 18.13
CA LYS A 218 -8.88 15.62 17.42
C LYS A 218 -8.44 15.41 15.98
N ALA A 219 -9.20 15.95 15.03
CA ALA A 219 -8.82 15.94 13.64
C ALA A 219 -7.93 17.17 13.32
N HIS A 220 -6.81 16.93 12.66
CA HIS A 220 -5.90 17.97 12.22
C HIS A 220 -5.63 17.80 10.72
N GLY A 221 -5.41 18.90 10.02
CA GLY A 221 -5.10 18.89 8.60
C GLY A 221 -4.29 20.12 8.20
N VAL A 222 -3.55 20.00 7.11
CA VAL A 222 -2.83 21.11 6.50
C VAL A 222 -3.00 21.04 4.99
N ILE A 223 -3.35 22.17 4.38
CA ILE A 223 -3.47 22.33 2.94
C ILE A 223 -2.46 23.39 2.52
N GLY A 224 -1.68 23.13 1.47
CA GLY A 224 -0.78 24.10 0.87
C GLY A 224 -1.11 24.27 -0.61
N LEU A 225 -1.30 25.52 -1.05
CA LEU A 225 -1.50 25.86 -2.46
C LEU A 225 -0.40 26.84 -2.85
N PHE A 226 0.45 26.45 -3.80
CA PHE A 226 1.64 27.22 -4.17
C PHE A 226 1.70 27.43 -5.67
N PRO A 227 2.29 28.54 -6.15
CA PRO A 227 2.63 28.69 -7.55
C PRO A 227 3.64 27.60 -7.96
N ALA A 228 3.41 26.96 -9.10
CA ALA A 228 4.28 25.91 -9.59
C ALA A 228 4.29 25.87 -11.12
N TYR A 229 5.36 25.33 -11.69
CA TYR A 229 5.48 25.05 -13.12
C TYR A 229 6.21 23.73 -13.34
N SER A 230 5.97 23.07 -14.48
CA SER A 230 6.71 21.87 -14.85
C SER A 230 8.08 22.21 -15.46
N LEU A 231 9.10 21.46 -15.08
CA LEU A 231 10.46 21.52 -15.64
C LEU A 231 10.94 20.10 -15.93
N GLY A 232 10.82 19.67 -17.18
CA GLY A 232 11.12 18.29 -17.57
C GLY A 232 10.12 17.32 -16.94
N ASP A 233 10.63 16.46 -16.07
CA ASP A 233 9.84 15.44 -15.36
C ASP A 233 9.42 15.87 -13.95
N ASP A 234 9.80 17.07 -13.52
CA ASP A 234 9.56 17.55 -12.16
C ASP A 234 8.62 18.75 -12.13
N VAL A 235 8.03 18.99 -10.96
CA VAL A 235 7.26 20.20 -10.67
C VAL A 235 8.08 21.09 -9.73
N VAL A 236 8.40 22.28 -10.20
CA VAL A 236 9.08 23.30 -9.41
C VAL A 236 8.03 24.10 -8.66
N VAL A 237 8.13 24.14 -7.33
CA VAL A 237 7.24 24.89 -6.45
C VAL A 237 7.92 26.17 -6.03
N LEU A 238 7.22 27.28 -6.14
CA LEU A 238 7.71 28.62 -5.80
C LEU A 238 7.10 29.13 -4.51
N ASN A 239 7.75 30.13 -3.92
CA ASN A 239 7.14 30.95 -2.86
C ASN A 239 5.94 31.74 -3.40
N ASP A 240 5.15 32.32 -2.49
CA ASP A 240 3.93 33.06 -2.83
C ASP A 240 4.20 34.26 -3.76
N MET A 241 5.40 34.85 -3.68
CA MET A 241 5.86 35.96 -4.52
C MET A 241 6.33 35.52 -5.91
N LYS A 242 6.42 34.21 -6.19
CA LYS A 242 6.95 33.60 -7.42
C LYS A 242 8.40 33.96 -7.73
N THR A 243 9.18 34.35 -6.73
CA THR A 243 10.57 34.81 -6.91
C THR A 243 11.59 33.70 -6.66
N GLU A 244 11.24 32.73 -5.83
CA GLU A 244 12.19 31.72 -5.35
C GLU A 244 11.57 30.32 -5.40
N ARG A 245 12.39 29.33 -5.77
CA ARG A 245 12.07 27.91 -5.68
C ARG A 245 12.16 27.44 -4.24
N ILE A 246 11.05 26.97 -3.68
CA ILE A 246 10.97 26.48 -2.29
C ILE A 246 10.98 24.95 -2.20
N ALA A 247 10.55 24.26 -3.27
CA ALA A 247 10.54 22.80 -3.30
C ALA A 247 10.56 22.27 -4.74
N THR A 248 10.76 20.96 -4.86
CA THR A 248 10.60 20.24 -6.12
C THR A 248 9.96 18.90 -5.86
N LEU A 249 8.88 18.67 -6.58
CA LEU A 249 8.18 17.39 -6.58
C LEU A 249 8.73 16.60 -7.75
N TYR A 250 9.53 15.59 -7.43
CA TYR A 250 10.17 14.75 -8.44
C TYR A 250 9.15 13.80 -9.04
N GLY A 251 9.13 13.74 -10.37
CA GLY A 251 8.25 12.84 -11.09
C GLY A 251 8.96 11.59 -11.58
N LEU A 252 8.18 10.51 -11.76
CA LEU A 252 8.61 9.30 -12.43
C LEU A 252 7.89 9.16 -13.77
N ARG A 253 8.67 8.86 -14.80
CA ARG A 253 8.20 8.68 -16.18
C ARG A 253 8.05 7.20 -16.48
N GLN A 254 6.93 6.83 -17.10
CA GLN A 254 6.76 5.49 -17.65
C GLN A 254 7.87 5.21 -18.68
N GLN A 255 8.48 4.02 -18.63
CA GLN A 255 9.54 3.61 -19.54
C GLN A 255 9.30 2.24 -20.18
N GLU A 256 8.25 1.51 -19.77
CA GLU A 256 7.83 0.27 -20.43
C GLU A 256 7.34 0.61 -21.84
N GLU A 257 7.91 -0.04 -22.85
CA GLU A 257 7.62 0.18 -24.26
C GLU A 257 6.13 -0.06 -24.52
N LYS A 258 5.52 0.87 -25.25
CA LYS A 258 4.11 0.81 -25.64
C LYS A 258 4.00 0.75 -27.15
N GLU A 259 3.13 -0.12 -27.66
CA GLU A 259 2.84 -0.21 -29.09
C GLU A 259 2.33 1.12 -29.68
N ARG A 260 1.52 1.87 -28.90
CA ARG A 260 1.08 3.23 -29.20
C ARG A 260 0.79 3.98 -27.90
N GLY A 261 1.10 5.28 -27.91
CA GLY A 261 0.60 6.21 -26.91
C GLY A 261 1.67 6.94 -26.11
N ASP A 262 1.19 7.87 -25.30
CA ASP A 262 2.04 8.77 -24.54
C ASP A 262 2.65 8.09 -23.31
N TYR A 263 3.91 8.43 -23.03
CA TYR A 263 4.60 8.03 -21.82
C TYR A 263 4.24 9.03 -20.71
N LEU A 264 3.41 8.58 -19.76
CA LEU A 264 2.88 9.43 -18.70
C LEU A 264 3.91 9.69 -17.59
N LEU A 265 3.69 10.79 -16.87
CA LEU A 265 4.49 11.26 -15.74
C LEU A 265 3.62 11.36 -14.48
N LEU A 266 4.06 10.72 -13.40
CA LEU A 266 3.48 10.87 -12.05
C LEU A 266 4.36 11.79 -11.21
N PRO A 267 3.85 12.80 -10.48
CA PRO A 267 2.48 13.30 -10.50
C PRO A 267 2.37 14.49 -11.46
N PHE A 268 1.70 14.25 -12.59
CA PHE A 268 1.02 15.22 -13.45
C PHE A 268 1.89 16.10 -14.37
N ARG A 269 1.84 15.80 -15.66
CA ARG A 269 2.02 16.81 -16.72
C ARG A 269 0.80 17.76 -16.83
N LEU A 270 0.14 18.09 -15.71
CA LEU A 270 -0.99 19.05 -15.63
C LEU A 270 -0.55 20.44 -15.11
N CYS A 271 0.76 20.65 -14.89
CA CYS A 271 1.30 21.97 -14.58
C CYS A 271 1.86 22.60 -15.85
N LEU A 272 1.53 23.88 -16.07
CA LEU A 272 2.06 24.67 -17.18
C LEU A 272 3.60 24.58 -17.23
N PRO A 273 4.20 24.37 -18.42
CA PRO A 273 5.65 24.42 -18.59
C PRO A 273 6.20 25.81 -18.27
N LYS A 274 7.43 25.91 -17.78
CA LYS A 274 8.11 27.20 -17.49
C LYS A 274 8.08 28.20 -18.66
N SER A 275 7.99 27.72 -19.89
CA SER A 275 8.01 28.53 -21.12
C SER A 275 6.67 29.20 -21.48
N HIS A 276 5.60 28.92 -20.72
CA HIS A 276 4.28 29.54 -20.83
C HIS A 276 3.98 30.38 -19.59
#